data_AF-A0A378MZ38-F1
#
_entry.id   AF-A0A378MZ38-F1
#
_cell.length_a   1.000
_cell.length_b   1.000
_cell.length_c   1.000
_cell.angle_alpha   90.00
_cell.angle_beta   90.00
_cell.angle_gamma   90.00
#
_symmetry.space_group_name_H-M   'P 1'
#
loop_
_entity.id
_entity.type
_entity.pdbx_description
1 polymer ?
#
loop_
_entity_poly.entity_id
_entity_poly.type
_entity_poly.pdbx_seq_one_letter_code
_entity_poly.pdbx_strand_id
1 'polypeptide(L)' 'MMKEIIRHASRQGMTDVVLGMAHRGRLNMLVNVFGKRPAELFDEFAGKHADESRTAM' A
#
# COMPACT_ATOMS: atom_id res chain seq x y z
N MET A 1 -9.16 -10.97 -5.35
CA MET A 1 -8.27 -11.24 -6.50
C MET A 1 -6.81 -10.93 -6.21
N MET A 2 -6.42 -9.67 -5.94
CA MET A 2 -4.98 -9.34 -5.80
C MET A 2 -4.26 -10.10 -4.66
N LYS A 3 -4.90 -10.26 -3.51
CA LYS A 3 -4.37 -11.09 -2.41
C LYS A 3 -4.13 -12.54 -2.82
N GLU A 4 -5.00 -13.11 -3.64
CA GLU A 4 -4.83 -14.49 -4.10
C GLU A 4 -3.69 -14.63 -5.08
N ILE A 5 -3.48 -13.65 -5.97
CA ILE A 5 -2.32 -13.61 -6.85
C ILE A 5 -1.03 -13.59 -6.02
N ILE A 6 -0.96 -12.74 -4.99
CA ILE A 6 0.20 -12.65 -4.08
C ILE A 6 0.42 -13.97 -3.32
N ARG A 7 -0.65 -14.56 -2.76
CA ARG A 7 -0.57 -15.85 -2.04
C ARG A 7 -0.15 -16.98 -2.96
N HIS A 8 -0.60 -16.98 -4.20
CA HIS A 8 -0.22 -17.98 -5.19
C HIS A 8 1.25 -17.85 -5.58
N ALA A 9 1.73 -16.63 -5.84
CA ALA A 9 3.16 -16.39 -6.12
C ALA A 9 4.05 -16.86 -4.95
N SER A 10 3.64 -16.57 -3.71
CA SER A 10 4.34 -17.05 -2.51
C SER A 10 4.39 -18.59 -2.44
N ARG A 11 3.30 -19.29 -2.78
CA ARG A 11 3.29 -20.77 -2.85
C ARG A 11 4.20 -21.35 -3.94
N GLN A 12 4.53 -20.56 -4.96
CA GLN A 12 5.49 -20.94 -6.01
C GLN A 12 6.96 -20.62 -5.65
N GLY A 13 7.22 -20.14 -4.43
CA GLY A 13 8.57 -19.84 -3.96
C GLY A 13 9.08 -18.44 -4.34
N MET A 14 8.22 -17.55 -4.82
CA MET A 14 8.60 -16.16 -5.03
C MET A 14 8.75 -15.41 -3.70
N THR A 15 9.87 -14.71 -3.54
CA THR A 15 10.19 -13.91 -2.35
C THR A 15 9.69 -12.47 -2.45
N ASP A 16 9.59 -11.95 -3.68
CA ASP A 16 9.33 -10.55 -3.95
C ASP A 16 8.26 -10.38 -5.03
N VAL A 17 7.35 -9.44 -4.82
CA VAL A 17 6.30 -9.06 -5.79
C VAL A 17 6.29 -7.54 -5.93
N VAL A 18 6.57 -7.06 -7.15
CA VAL A 18 6.50 -5.63 -7.49
C VAL A 18 5.19 -5.37 -8.22
N LEU A 19 4.43 -4.37 -7.76
CA LEU A 19 3.16 -3.98 -8.36
C LEU A 19 3.19 -2.54 -8.84
N GLY A 20 3.00 -2.34 -10.14
CA GLY A 20 2.65 -1.05 -10.74
C GLY A 20 1.13 -0.92 -10.90
N MET A 21 0.58 0.26 -10.64
CA MET A 21 -0.85 0.52 -10.83
C MET A 21 -1.13 1.95 -11.29
N ALA A 22 -2.24 2.12 -12.03
CA ALA A 22 -2.80 3.44 -12.27
C ALA A 22 -3.32 4.06 -10.96
N HIS A 23 -3.61 5.36 -10.97
CA HIS A 23 -4.11 6.09 -9.78
C HIS A 23 -5.37 5.47 -9.16
N ARG A 24 -6.24 4.85 -9.98
CA ARG A 24 -7.50 4.25 -9.52
C ARG A 24 -7.24 3.03 -8.65
N GLY A 25 -7.95 2.96 -7.52
CA GLY A 25 -7.84 1.86 -6.58
C GLY A 25 -6.64 1.95 -5.63
N ARG A 26 -5.79 2.98 -5.72
CA ARG A 26 -4.61 3.15 -4.85
C ARG A 26 -4.96 3.12 -3.37
N LEU A 27 -6.00 3.85 -2.97
CA LEU A 27 -6.48 3.88 -1.59
C LEU A 27 -6.93 2.49 -1.10
N ASN A 28 -7.68 1.79 -1.94
CA ASN A 28 -8.15 0.44 -1.65
C ASN A 28 -6.98 -0.57 -1.53
N MET A 29 -5.97 -0.44 -2.40
CA MET A 29 -4.76 -1.26 -2.34
C MET A 29 -3.96 -0.99 -1.05
N LEU A 30 -3.75 0.27 -0.69
CA LEU A 30 -3.03 0.65 0.53
C LEU A 30 -3.69 0.05 1.78
N VAL A 31 -5.00 0.21 1.92
CA VAL A 31 -5.72 -0.25 3.12
C VAL A 31 -5.92 -1.77 3.09
N ASN A 32 -6.53 -2.28 2.02
CA ASN A 32 -7.01 -3.64 2.03
C ASN A 32 -5.96 -4.67 1.61
N VAL A 33 -4.90 -4.30 0.89
CA VAL A 33 -3.85 -5.25 0.44
C VAL A 33 -2.54 -5.03 1.19
N PHE A 34 -2.05 -3.80 1.30
CA PHE A 34 -0.80 -3.47 2.00
C PHE A 34 -0.97 -3.22 3.51
N GLY A 35 -2.22 -3.13 3.99
CA GLY A 35 -2.50 -3.06 5.43
C GLY A 35 -2.27 -1.69 6.06
N LYS A 36 -2.22 -0.61 5.28
CA LYS A 36 -2.23 0.76 5.81
C LYS A 36 -3.47 0.94 6.71
N ARG A 37 -3.29 1.46 7.91
CA ARG A 37 -4.42 1.63 8.83
C ARG A 37 -5.37 2.69 8.25
N PRO A 38 -6.70 2.47 8.23
CA PRO A 38 -7.64 3.47 7.74
C PRO A 38 -7.49 4.83 8.44
N ALA A 39 -7.19 4.83 9.74
CA ALA A 39 -6.96 6.05 10.51
C ALA A 39 -5.80 6.89 9.94
N GLU A 40 -4.66 6.27 9.62
CA GLU A 40 -3.53 6.95 8.99
C GLU A 40 -3.91 7.55 7.63
N LEU A 41 -4.71 6.81 6.85
CA LEU A 41 -5.20 7.32 5.58
C LEU A 41 -6.11 8.55 5.79
N PHE A 42 -7.02 8.51 6.76
CA PHE A 42 -7.88 9.64 7.05
C PHE A 42 -7.13 10.84 7.62
N ASP A 43 -6.06 10.61 8.39
CA ASP A 43 -5.17 11.68 8.84
C ASP A 43 -4.45 12.35 7.67
N GLU A 44 -4.06 11.61 6.63
CA GLU A 44 -3.54 12.18 5.36
C GLU A 44 -4.58 13.08 4.69
N PHE A 45 -5.83 12.62 4.61
CA PHE A 45 -6.92 13.43 4.04
C PHE A 45 -7.23 14.68 4.87
N ALA A 46 -7.06 14.59 6.18
CA ALA A 46 -7.23 15.72 7.09
C ALA A 46 -6.03 16.68 7.11
N GLY A 47 -4.97 16.39 6.35
CA GLY A 47 -3.74 17.19 6.33
C GLY A 47 -2.91 17.10 7.62
N LYS A 48 -3.13 16.06 8.43
CA LYS A 48 -2.49 15.85 9.75
C LYS A 48 -1.18 15.08 9.69
N HIS A 49 -0.69 14.73 8.50
CA HIS A 49 0.66 14.18 8.40
C HIS A 49 1.71 15.29 8.56
N ALA A 50 2.47 15.19 9.65
CA ALA A 50 3.78 15.80 9.73
C ALA A 50 4.59 15.28 8.54
N ASP A 51 5.08 16.19 7.72
CA ASP A 51 5.94 15.93 6.58
C ASP A 51 7.25 15.28 7.07
N GLU A 52 7.28 13.95 7.19
CA GLU A 52 8.52 13.19 7.47
C GLU A 52 9.39 13.01 6.21
N SER A 53 8.98 13.58 5.07
CA SER A 53 9.66 13.44 3.78
C SER A 53 10.58 14.62 3.40
N ARG A 54 10.82 15.59 4.29
CA ARG A 54 11.78 16.71 4.05
C ARG A 54 13.07 16.66 4.85
N THR A 55 13.41 15.56 5.52
CA THR A 55 14.73 15.44 6.19
C THR A 55 15.39 14.11 5.93
N ALA A 56 15.75 13.88 4.66
CA ALA A 56 16.84 12.97 4.26
C ALA A 56 17.27 13.28 2.82
N MET A 57 17.85 14.47 2.62
CA MET A 57 18.85 14.74 1.58
C MET A 57 19.87 15.72 2.14
#